data_AF-A0AB40E8L3-F1
#
_entry.id   AF-A0AB40E8L3-F1
#
_cell.length_a   1.000
_cell.length_b   1.000
_cell.length_c   1.000
_cell.angle_alpha   90.00
_cell.angle_beta   90.00
_cell.angle_gamma   90.00
#
_symmetry.space_group_name_H-M   'P 1'
#
loop_
_entity.id
_entity.type
_entity.pdbx_description
1 polymer ?
#
loop_
_entity_poly.entity_id
_entity_poly.type
_entity_poly.pdbx_seq_one_letter_code
_entity_poly.pdbx_strand_id
1 'polypeptide(L)'
;MEGTVFTPALEGIKHVKSENGEMLTMPFLQVCKHILPVIDKFGAAMTLVKSDIGGNITRLESKYLSSQEQFNLLYSMVQIEVEAKTAKGSSSCTNGLLWLTRAMDFLVALFRNLLDHPDWSMSQACTDSYSKTLKKFHGWLASSSFTVAMKLAPDRKKFMDVIGGSGDAMADIEKFCTTFSPLLEENHKFLASVGMDELKAS
;
A
#
# COMPACT_ATOMS: atom_id res chain seq x y z
N MET A 1 17.67 14.79 -5.98
CA MET A 1 17.02 13.73 -6.78
C MET A 1 16.33 14.45 -7.92
N GLU A 2 16.73 14.16 -9.15
CA GLU A 2 15.94 14.57 -10.32
C GLU A 2 14.68 13.69 -10.38
N GLY A 3 13.54 14.29 -10.70
CA GLY A 3 12.25 13.59 -10.83
C GLY A 3 11.29 13.82 -9.67
N THR A 4 10.21 13.03 -9.65
CA THR A 4 9.12 13.17 -8.70
C THR A 4 9.34 12.29 -7.47
N VAL A 5 8.45 12.38 -6.49
CA VAL A 5 8.44 11.48 -5.32
C VAL A 5 8.16 10.01 -5.67
N PHE A 6 7.70 9.73 -6.90
CA PHE A 6 7.39 8.38 -7.38
C PHE A 6 8.59 7.70 -8.05
N THR A 7 9.63 8.45 -8.46
CA THR A 7 10.79 7.89 -9.18
C THR A 7 11.39 6.65 -8.49
N PRO A 8 11.67 6.64 -7.17
CA PRO A 8 12.24 5.46 -6.52
C PRO A 8 11.31 4.25 -6.53
N ALA A 9 10.00 4.47 -6.44
CA ALA A 9 9.00 3.40 -6.51
C ALA A 9 8.93 2.81 -7.93
N LEU A 10 8.90 3.68 -8.95
CA LEU A 10 8.88 3.29 -10.35
C LEU A 10 10.11 2.47 -10.77
N GLU A 11 11.30 2.84 -10.30
CA GLU A 11 12.50 2.04 -10.51
C GLU A 11 12.44 0.72 -9.75
N GLY A 12 11.98 0.73 -8.50
CA GLY A 12 11.85 -0.48 -7.68
C GLY A 12 10.89 -1.53 -8.27
N ILE A 13 9.78 -1.10 -8.90
CA ILE A 13 8.78 -2.01 -9.50
C ILE A 13 9.42 -2.96 -10.53
N LYS A 14 10.42 -2.51 -11.27
CA LYS A 14 11.12 -3.30 -12.30
C LYS A 14 11.81 -4.54 -11.73
N HIS A 15 12.07 -4.56 -10.41
CA HIS A 15 12.82 -5.60 -9.72
C HIS A 15 11.95 -6.42 -8.76
N VAL A 16 10.62 -6.23 -8.76
CA VAL A 16 9.71 -6.94 -7.85
C VAL A 16 9.61 -8.44 -8.16
N LYS A 17 9.86 -8.81 -9.42
CA LYS A 17 9.74 -10.20 -9.88
C LYS A 17 11.10 -10.85 -10.06
N SER A 18 11.20 -12.13 -9.70
CA SER A 18 12.31 -13.00 -10.09
C SER A 18 12.30 -13.24 -11.60
N GLU A 19 13.36 -13.87 -12.13
CA GLU A 19 13.43 -14.30 -13.53
C GLU A 19 12.28 -15.26 -13.90
N ASN A 20 11.75 -16.00 -12.93
CA ASN A 20 10.62 -16.91 -13.10
C ASN A 20 9.25 -16.23 -12.90
N GLY A 21 9.23 -14.93 -12.65
CA GLY A 21 7.99 -14.17 -12.43
C GLY A 21 7.42 -14.28 -11.01
N GLU A 22 8.18 -14.79 -10.04
CA GLU A 22 7.73 -14.91 -8.64
C GLU A 22 7.94 -13.60 -7.87
N MET A 23 7.06 -13.28 -6.92
CA MET A 23 7.18 -12.03 -6.16
C MET A 23 8.27 -12.11 -5.09
N LEU A 24 9.29 -11.26 -5.22
CA LEU A 24 10.39 -11.15 -4.26
C LEU A 24 9.98 -10.26 -3.08
N THR A 25 10.26 -10.72 -1.87
CA THR A 25 9.86 -10.05 -0.63
C THR A 25 10.45 -8.65 -0.53
N MET A 26 11.78 -8.53 -0.50
CA MET A 26 12.43 -7.24 -0.25
C MET A 26 12.16 -6.20 -1.34
N PRO A 27 12.26 -6.53 -2.64
CA PRO A 27 11.86 -5.60 -3.70
C PRO A 27 10.42 -5.09 -3.59
N PHE A 28 9.44 -5.95 -3.31
CA PHE A 28 8.05 -5.52 -3.10
C PHE A 28 7.91 -4.57 -1.90
N LEU A 29 8.54 -4.90 -0.78
CA LEU A 29 8.51 -4.08 0.43
C LEU A 29 9.20 -2.72 0.22
N GLN A 30 10.30 -2.66 -0.54
CA GLN A 30 10.96 -1.40 -0.87
C GLN A 30 10.08 -0.50 -1.74
N VAL A 31 9.34 -1.04 -2.71
CA VAL A 31 8.37 -0.24 -3.48
C VAL A 31 7.31 0.35 -2.55
N CYS A 32 6.74 -0.45 -1.65
CA CYS A 32 5.77 0.03 -0.65
C CYS A 32 6.38 1.08 0.29
N LYS A 33 7.65 0.96 0.65
CA LYS A 33 8.36 1.92 1.50
C LYS A 33 8.65 3.24 0.76
N HIS A 34 8.98 3.18 -0.53
CA HIS A 34 9.23 4.35 -1.37
C HIS A 34 7.99 5.24 -1.55
N ILE A 35 6.78 4.73 -1.31
CA ILE A 35 5.57 5.55 -1.35
C ILE A 35 5.28 6.30 -0.03
N LEU A 36 5.87 5.87 1.10
CA LEU A 36 5.63 6.50 2.40
C LEU A 36 5.94 8.02 2.45
N PRO A 37 7.00 8.52 1.77
CA PRO A 37 7.24 9.97 1.70
C PRO A 37 6.11 10.76 1.05
N VAL A 38 5.28 10.14 0.19
CA VAL A 38 4.06 10.77 -0.37
C VAL A 38 3.01 10.94 0.72
N ILE A 39 2.84 9.92 1.56
CA ILE A 39 1.91 9.91 2.70
C ILE A 39 2.31 10.98 3.73
N ASP A 40 3.62 11.18 3.94
CA ASP A 40 4.12 12.25 4.81
C ASP A 40 3.66 13.65 4.39
N LYS A 41 3.39 13.86 3.10
CA LYS A 41 2.93 15.16 2.58
C LYS A 41 1.46 15.44 2.91
N PHE A 42 0.69 14.44 3.35
CA PHE A 42 -0.64 14.65 3.90
C PHE A 42 -0.62 15.19 5.33
N GLY A 43 0.54 15.22 6.00
CA GLY A 43 0.66 15.67 7.38
C GLY A 43 -0.13 14.80 8.35
N ALA A 44 -0.72 15.44 9.37
CA ALA A 44 -1.38 14.75 10.48
C ALA A 44 -2.56 13.85 10.05
N ALA A 45 -3.20 14.15 8.92
CA ALA A 45 -4.33 13.38 8.40
C ALA A 45 -3.99 11.90 8.16
N MET A 46 -2.76 11.61 7.74
CA MET A 46 -2.35 10.26 7.35
C MET A 46 -1.29 9.65 8.27
N THR A 47 -1.02 10.24 9.43
CA THR A 47 -0.08 9.66 10.41
C THR A 47 -0.47 8.25 10.82
N LEU A 48 -1.76 7.98 11.06
CA LEU A 48 -2.25 6.65 11.39
C LEU A 48 -2.07 5.67 10.23
N VAL A 49 -2.36 6.11 9.00
CA VAL A 49 -2.19 5.29 7.79
C VAL A 49 -0.71 4.96 7.56
N LYS A 50 0.18 5.94 7.72
CA LYS A 50 1.63 5.74 7.64
C LYS A 50 2.12 4.73 8.68
N SER A 51 1.65 4.87 9.93
CA SER A 51 2.03 3.95 11.01
C SER A 51 1.59 2.52 10.72
N ASP A 52 0.38 2.33 10.19
CA ASP A 52 -0.13 1.01 9.82
C ASP A 52 0.70 0.38 8.69
N ILE A 53 0.90 1.10 7.58
CA ILE A 53 1.71 0.64 6.45
C ILE A 53 3.14 0.34 6.90
N GLY A 54 3.76 1.25 7.64
CA GLY A 54 5.12 1.09 8.16
C GLY A 54 5.25 -0.13 9.08
N GLY A 55 4.27 -0.34 9.97
CA GLY A 55 4.24 -1.50 10.86
C GLY A 55 4.12 -2.82 10.10
N ASN A 56 3.28 -2.87 9.05
CA ASN A 56 3.13 -4.05 8.20
C ASN A 56 4.41 -4.33 7.40
N ILE A 57 5.08 -3.30 6.87
CA ILE A 57 6.39 -3.43 6.20
C ILE A 57 7.43 -3.97 7.19
N THR A 58 7.59 -3.35 8.36
CA THR A 58 8.58 -3.78 9.37
C THR A 58 8.36 -5.22 9.81
N ARG A 59 7.10 -5.66 9.93
CA ARG A 59 6.76 -7.04 10.25
C ARG A 59 7.29 -8.02 9.20
N LEU A 60 7.01 -7.75 7.94
CA LEU A 60 7.45 -8.58 6.81
C LEU A 60 8.98 -8.54 6.64
N GLU A 61 9.60 -7.36 6.75
CA GLU A 61 11.06 -7.18 6.73
C GLU A 61 11.73 -7.99 7.86
N SER A 62 11.18 -7.95 9.08
CA SER A 62 11.71 -8.71 10.22
C SER A 62 11.64 -10.21 9.98
N LYS A 63 10.55 -10.70 9.38
CA LYS A 63 10.42 -12.11 9.01
C LYS A 63 11.43 -12.50 7.94
N TYR A 64 11.60 -11.67 6.90
CA TYR A 64 12.62 -11.87 5.87
C TYR A 64 14.02 -12.02 6.49
N LEU A 65 14.39 -11.11 7.39
CA LEU A 65 15.70 -11.11 8.04
C LEU A 65 15.92 -12.33 8.95
N SER A 66 14.87 -12.98 9.44
CA SER A 66 15.01 -14.20 10.25
C SER A 66 15.51 -15.41 9.45
N SER A 67 15.28 -15.44 8.14
CA SER A 67 15.84 -16.43 7.20
C SER A 67 15.64 -15.95 5.76
N GLN A 68 16.65 -15.28 5.22
CA GLN A 68 16.54 -14.66 3.89
C GLN A 68 16.34 -15.70 2.78
N GLU A 69 16.93 -16.89 2.91
CA GLU A 69 16.75 -17.99 1.97
C GLU A 69 15.30 -18.48 1.96
N GLN A 70 14.72 -18.72 3.15
CA GLN A 70 13.36 -19.24 3.28
C GLN A 70 12.30 -18.23 2.85
N PHE A 71 12.56 -16.95 3.10
CA PHE A 71 11.59 -15.87 2.91
C PHE A 71 11.94 -14.95 1.75
N ASN A 72 12.80 -15.38 0.82
CA ASN A 72 13.14 -14.62 -0.38
C ASN A 72 11.90 -14.32 -1.24
N LEU A 73 11.00 -15.30 -1.35
CA LEU A 73 9.71 -15.14 -2.03
C LEU A 73 8.64 -14.69 -1.03
N LEU A 74 7.83 -13.70 -1.44
CA LEU A 74 6.85 -13.06 -0.57
C LEU A 74 5.82 -14.05 -0.02
N TYR A 75 5.36 -14.95 -0.90
CA TYR A 75 4.31 -15.91 -0.57
C TYR A 75 4.78 -17.05 0.32
N SER A 76 6.09 -17.31 0.44
CA SER A 76 6.63 -18.32 1.35
C SER A 76 6.24 -18.05 2.81
N MET A 77 6.20 -16.77 3.22
CA MET A 77 5.78 -16.40 4.58
C MET A 77 4.34 -16.82 4.86
N VAL A 78 3.45 -16.62 3.88
CA VAL A 78 2.03 -16.95 4.01
C VAL A 78 1.81 -18.45 3.99
N GLN A 79 2.45 -19.17 3.06
CA GLN A 79 2.34 -20.62 2.96
C GLN A 79 2.72 -21.30 4.28
N ILE A 80 3.86 -20.91 4.86
CA ILE A 80 4.33 -21.45 6.14
C ILE A 80 3.34 -21.15 7.28
N GLU A 81 2.79 -19.94 7.35
CA GLU A 81 1.81 -19.60 8.40
C GLU A 81 0.45 -20.28 8.20
N VAL A 82 0.06 -20.56 6.96
CA VAL A 82 -1.16 -21.32 6.63
C VAL A 82 -0.99 -22.78 7.06
N GLU A 83 0.13 -23.41 6.70
CA GLU A 83 0.47 -24.78 7.11
C GLU A 83 0.54 -24.92 8.64
N ALA A 84 1.14 -23.94 9.31
CA ALA A 84 1.23 -23.87 10.76
C ALA A 84 -0.09 -23.45 11.46
N LYS A 85 -1.15 -23.11 10.70
CA LYS A 85 -2.43 -22.60 11.22
C LYS A 85 -2.31 -21.33 12.07
N THR A 86 -1.29 -20.50 11.81
CA THR A 86 -1.03 -19.24 12.50
C THR A 86 -1.36 -17.99 11.66
N ALA A 87 -1.69 -18.18 10.37
CA ALA A 87 -1.95 -17.09 9.41
C ALA A 87 -3.02 -16.07 9.84
N LYS A 88 -4.01 -16.46 10.63
CA LYS A 88 -5.09 -15.56 11.11
C LYS A 88 -4.72 -14.73 12.34
N GLY A 89 -3.53 -14.92 12.91
CA GLY A 89 -3.08 -14.15 14.07
C GLY A 89 -2.92 -12.66 13.72
N SER A 90 -3.27 -11.76 14.65
CA SER A 90 -3.14 -10.31 14.42
C SER A 90 -1.69 -9.85 14.18
N SER A 91 -0.71 -10.62 14.68
CA SER A 91 0.72 -10.42 14.48
C SER A 91 1.33 -11.22 13.32
N SER A 92 0.53 -12.00 12.58
CA SER A 92 1.02 -12.83 11.47
C SER A 92 1.54 -11.97 10.31
N CYS A 93 2.48 -12.51 9.55
CA CYS A 93 2.96 -11.91 8.31
C CYS A 93 1.87 -11.93 7.25
N THR A 94 1.02 -12.95 7.23
CA THR A 94 -0.15 -13.04 6.36
C THR A 94 -1.10 -11.87 6.56
N ASN A 95 -1.44 -11.56 7.82
CA ASN A 95 -2.26 -10.39 8.15
C ASN A 95 -1.52 -9.10 7.75
N GLY A 96 -0.20 -9.03 7.97
CA GLY A 96 0.63 -7.91 7.55
C GLY A 96 0.58 -7.67 6.03
N LEU A 97 0.74 -8.72 5.22
CA LEU A 97 0.68 -8.65 3.76
C LEU A 97 -0.70 -8.25 3.27
N LEU A 98 -1.76 -8.80 3.86
CA LEU A 98 -3.13 -8.45 3.51
C LEU A 98 -3.41 -6.97 3.72
N TRP A 99 -3.10 -6.43 4.91
CA TRP A 99 -3.35 -5.02 5.22
C TRP A 99 -2.44 -4.08 4.43
N LEU A 100 -1.18 -4.47 4.21
CA LEU A 100 -0.28 -3.74 3.32
C LEU A 100 -0.85 -3.65 1.90
N THR A 101 -1.31 -4.77 1.33
CA THR A 101 -1.88 -4.82 -0.02
C THR A 101 -3.12 -3.92 -0.12
N ARG A 102 -4.05 -4.00 0.85
CA ARG A 102 -5.26 -3.17 0.87
C ARG A 102 -4.96 -1.68 1.06
N ALA A 103 -3.96 -1.33 1.86
CA ALA A 103 -3.53 0.05 2.02
C ALA A 103 -2.90 0.59 0.72
N MET A 104 -2.16 -0.25 -0.01
CA MET A 104 -1.65 0.09 -1.33
C MET A 104 -2.76 0.26 -2.36
N ASP A 105 -3.82 -0.56 -2.33
CA ASP A 105 -5.00 -0.36 -3.20
C ASP A 105 -5.65 1.01 -2.96
N PHE A 106 -5.78 1.40 -1.70
CA PHE A 106 -6.32 2.70 -1.33
C PHE A 106 -5.47 3.84 -1.94
N LEU A 107 -4.14 3.76 -1.84
CA LEU A 107 -3.25 4.77 -2.42
C LEU A 107 -3.35 4.81 -3.94
N VAL A 108 -3.38 3.65 -4.61
CA VAL A 108 -3.57 3.57 -6.06
C VAL A 108 -4.91 4.18 -6.47
N ALA A 109 -6.01 3.88 -5.75
CA ALA A 109 -7.32 4.47 -6.01
C ALA A 109 -7.33 5.99 -5.79
N LEU A 110 -6.66 6.46 -4.73
CA LEU A 110 -6.51 7.89 -4.44
C LEU A 110 -5.75 8.60 -5.55
N PHE A 111 -4.63 8.03 -5.98
CA PHE A 111 -3.83 8.58 -7.05
C PHE A 111 -4.59 8.63 -8.38
N ARG A 112 -5.37 7.60 -8.74
CA ARG A 112 -6.26 7.66 -9.90
C ARG A 112 -7.30 8.76 -9.77
N ASN A 113 -7.97 8.88 -8.62
CA ASN A 113 -8.93 9.96 -8.39
C ASN A 113 -8.28 11.36 -8.49
N LEU A 114 -7.01 11.51 -8.09
CA LEU A 114 -6.27 12.75 -8.25
C LEU A 114 -5.95 13.06 -9.73
N LEU A 115 -5.83 12.05 -10.61
CA LEU A 115 -5.70 12.26 -12.05
C LEU A 115 -7.04 12.57 -12.72
N ASP A 116 -8.04 11.73 -12.46
CA ASP A 116 -9.30 11.71 -13.19
C ASP A 116 -10.25 12.84 -12.79
N HIS A 117 -10.10 13.37 -11.58
CA HIS A 117 -10.98 14.38 -10.99
C HIS A 117 -10.19 15.59 -10.49
N PRO A 118 -9.74 16.49 -11.39
CA PRO A 118 -8.94 17.67 -11.04
C PRO A 118 -9.69 18.68 -10.18
N ASP A 119 -11.03 18.67 -10.22
CA ASP A 119 -11.95 19.55 -9.51
C ASP A 119 -12.32 19.06 -8.10
N TRP A 120 -12.04 17.79 -7.77
CA TRP A 120 -12.36 17.24 -6.46
C TRP A 120 -11.43 17.77 -5.36
N SER A 121 -12.00 18.08 -4.20
CA SER A 121 -11.22 18.30 -2.98
C SER A 121 -10.47 17.02 -2.56
N MET A 122 -9.42 17.17 -1.75
CA MET A 122 -8.67 16.03 -1.23
C MET A 122 -9.57 15.08 -0.42
N SER A 123 -10.50 15.62 0.37
CA SER A 123 -11.46 14.83 1.14
C SER A 123 -12.39 14.00 0.24
N GLN A 124 -12.85 14.55 -0.88
CA GLN A 124 -13.65 13.79 -1.87
C GLN A 124 -12.84 12.64 -2.47
N ALA A 125 -11.62 12.93 -2.96
CA ALA A 125 -10.75 11.91 -3.56
C ALA A 125 -10.42 10.78 -2.56
N CYS A 126 -10.06 11.11 -1.32
CA CYS A 126 -9.81 10.12 -0.29
C CYS A 126 -11.06 9.32 0.11
N THR A 127 -12.21 9.98 0.27
CA THR A 127 -13.45 9.33 0.71
C THR A 127 -13.96 8.33 -0.33
N ASP A 128 -13.90 8.68 -1.60
CA ASP A 128 -14.25 7.76 -2.69
C ASP A 128 -13.30 6.56 -2.73
N SER A 129 -11.98 6.81 -2.68
CA SER A 129 -10.95 5.77 -2.67
C SER A 129 -11.13 4.79 -1.50
N TYR A 130 -11.41 5.32 -0.31
CA TYR A 130 -11.68 4.55 0.89
C TYR A 130 -12.93 3.68 0.74
N SER A 131 -14.00 4.25 0.18
CA SER A 131 -15.27 3.55 -0.02
C SER A 131 -15.12 2.36 -0.97
N LYS A 132 -14.29 2.49 -2.01
CA LYS A 132 -14.02 1.43 -2.99
C LYS A 132 -13.09 0.32 -2.47
N THR A 133 -12.24 0.62 -1.49
CA THR A 133 -11.15 -0.29 -1.06
C THR A 133 -11.31 -0.78 0.38
N LEU A 134 -11.00 0.07 1.35
CA LEU A 134 -10.85 -0.30 2.77
C LEU A 134 -12.17 -0.39 3.54
N LYS A 135 -13.20 0.37 3.15
CA LYS A 135 -14.44 0.52 3.93
C LYS A 135 -15.13 -0.81 4.24
N LYS A 136 -15.15 -1.76 3.30
CA LYS A 136 -15.77 -3.09 3.50
C LYS A 136 -15.06 -3.96 4.55
N PHE A 137 -13.80 -3.64 4.86
CA PHE A 137 -12.96 -4.40 5.79
C PHE A 137 -12.77 -3.70 7.14
N HIS A 138 -13.13 -2.42 7.25
CA HIS A 138 -13.01 -1.63 8.47
C HIS A 138 -14.26 -1.77 9.34
N GLY A 139 -14.08 -2.14 10.61
CA GLY A 139 -15.11 -2.02 11.63
C GLY A 139 -15.49 -0.56 11.91
N TRP A 140 -16.42 -0.36 12.85
CA TRP A 140 -16.94 0.97 13.19
C TRP A 140 -15.84 1.91 13.71
N LEU A 141 -14.89 1.36 14.48
CA LEU A 141 -13.80 2.13 15.08
C LEU A 141 -12.85 2.64 13.99
N ALA A 142 -12.36 1.74 13.12
CA ALA A 142 -11.49 2.11 12.01
C ALA A 142 -12.18 3.07 11.02
N SER A 143 -13.48 2.88 10.75
CA SER A 143 -14.28 3.78 9.89
C SER A 143 -14.44 5.18 10.50
N SER A 144 -14.63 5.26 11.81
CA SER A 144 -14.74 6.53 12.53
C SER A 144 -13.41 7.29 12.53
N SER A 145 -12.30 6.59 12.76
CA SER A 145 -10.95 7.17 12.67
C SER A 145 -10.65 7.75 11.29
N PHE A 146 -11.05 7.05 10.21
CA PHE A 146 -10.92 7.58 8.86
C PHE A 146 -11.72 8.89 8.68
N THR A 147 -12.96 8.93 9.17
CA THR A 147 -13.81 10.14 9.07
C THR A 147 -13.16 11.34 9.78
N VAL A 148 -12.52 11.14 10.92
CA VAL A 148 -11.78 12.19 11.63
C VAL A 148 -10.54 12.61 10.84
N ALA A 149 -9.77 11.66 10.31
CA ALA A 149 -8.61 11.94 9.47
C ALA A 149 -8.95 12.81 8.25
N MET A 150 -10.11 12.60 7.62
CA MET A 150 -10.55 13.40 6.47
C MET A 150 -10.82 14.88 6.80
N LYS A 151 -11.14 15.20 8.06
CA LYS A 151 -11.25 16.60 8.51
C LYS A 151 -9.90 17.32 8.56
N LEU A 152 -8.81 16.55 8.60
CA LEU A 152 -7.44 17.05 8.63
C LEU A 152 -6.76 16.98 7.26
N ALA A 153 -7.45 16.46 6.24
CA ALA A 153 -6.89 16.31 4.89
C ALA A 153 -6.33 17.64 4.37
N PRO A 154 -5.16 17.62 3.69
CA PRO A 154 -4.54 18.84 3.21
C PRO A 154 -5.39 19.50 2.10
N ASP A 155 -5.08 20.77 1.84
CA ASP A 155 -5.51 21.39 0.59
C ASP A 155 -4.92 20.61 -0.61
N ARG A 156 -5.76 20.38 -1.63
CA ARG A 156 -5.37 19.60 -2.81
C ARG A 156 -4.21 20.25 -3.54
N LYS A 157 -4.29 21.56 -3.81
CA LYS A 157 -3.27 22.26 -4.58
C LYS A 157 -1.92 22.16 -3.89
N LYS A 158 -1.87 22.45 -2.59
CA LYS A 158 -0.65 22.29 -1.79
C LYS A 158 -0.10 20.87 -1.85
N PHE A 159 -0.96 19.86 -1.79
CA PHE A 159 -0.52 18.47 -1.90
C PHE A 159 0.09 18.17 -3.29
N MET A 160 -0.60 18.56 -4.36
CA MET A 160 -0.13 18.35 -5.74
C MET A 160 1.20 19.07 -6.02
N ASP A 161 1.34 20.32 -5.53
CA ASP A 161 2.57 21.10 -5.66
C ASP A 161 3.77 20.39 -4.99
N VAL A 162 3.53 19.72 -3.85
CA VAL A 162 4.58 19.04 -3.09
C VAL A 162 4.99 17.70 -3.72
N ILE A 163 4.05 16.93 -4.27
CA ILE A 163 4.38 15.66 -4.94
C ILE A 163 4.94 15.87 -6.36
N GLY A 164 4.64 17.02 -6.98
CA GLY A 164 5.16 17.49 -8.27
C GLY A 164 6.68 17.48 -8.35
N GLY A 165 7.34 17.96 -7.29
CA GLY A 165 8.80 18.14 -7.29
C GLY A 165 9.25 18.97 -8.50
N SER A 166 10.27 18.49 -9.22
CA SER A 166 10.77 19.10 -10.45
C SER A 166 10.42 18.31 -11.72
N GLY A 167 9.50 17.34 -11.63
CA GLY A 167 9.14 16.43 -12.73
C GLY A 167 7.64 16.46 -13.07
N ASP A 168 7.22 15.58 -13.98
CA ASP A 168 5.80 15.39 -14.32
C ASP A 168 5.17 14.37 -13.37
N ALA A 169 4.65 14.86 -12.23
CA ALA A 169 3.98 14.01 -11.27
C ALA A 169 2.74 13.32 -11.83
N MET A 170 2.03 13.91 -12.80
CA MET A 170 0.82 13.29 -13.33
C MET A 170 1.18 12.03 -14.14
N ALA A 171 2.18 12.14 -15.01
CA ALA A 171 2.68 11.00 -15.78
C ALA A 171 3.28 9.90 -14.88
N ASP A 172 4.03 10.29 -13.84
CA ASP A 172 4.61 9.33 -12.90
C ASP A 172 3.55 8.65 -12.03
N ILE A 173 2.51 9.37 -11.61
CA ILE A 173 1.35 8.80 -10.91
C ILE A 173 0.65 7.77 -11.81
N GLU A 174 0.37 8.12 -13.07
CA GLU A 174 -0.30 7.25 -14.02
C GLU A 174 0.52 5.97 -14.23
N LYS A 175 1.82 6.12 -14.46
CA LYS A 175 2.75 5.00 -14.63
C LYS A 175 2.82 4.14 -13.38
N PHE A 176 2.87 4.73 -12.19
CA PHE A 176 2.90 3.99 -10.93
C PHE A 176 1.61 3.18 -10.77
N CYS A 177 0.45 3.81 -10.94
CA CYS A 177 -0.84 3.13 -10.83
C CYS A 177 -0.95 1.98 -11.83
N THR A 178 -0.52 2.18 -13.08
CA THR A 178 -0.58 1.18 -14.15
C THR A 178 0.33 -0.01 -13.89
N THR A 179 1.56 0.25 -13.40
CA THR A 179 2.57 -0.81 -13.22
C THR A 179 2.50 -1.51 -11.87
N PHE A 180 1.98 -0.85 -10.83
CA PHE A 180 1.87 -1.44 -9.49
C PHE A 180 0.56 -2.22 -9.28
N SER A 181 -0.55 -1.80 -9.91
CA SER A 181 -1.85 -2.49 -9.75
C SER A 181 -1.80 -4.00 -10.03
N PRO A 182 -1.12 -4.48 -11.09
CA PRO A 182 -1.05 -5.93 -11.36
C PRO A 182 -0.36 -6.72 -10.26
N LEU A 183 0.61 -6.12 -9.56
CA LEU A 183 1.29 -6.76 -8.42
C LEU A 183 0.34 -6.90 -7.23
N LEU A 184 -0.47 -5.88 -6.95
CA LEU A 184 -1.50 -5.95 -5.90
C LEU A 184 -2.59 -6.97 -6.25
N GLU A 185 -3.01 -7.02 -7.52
CA GLU A 185 -3.98 -8.02 -7.99
C GLU A 185 -3.46 -9.45 -7.79
N GLU A 186 -2.17 -9.69 -8.03
CA GLU A 186 -1.55 -10.97 -7.76
C GLU A 186 -1.55 -11.32 -6.26
N ASN A 187 -1.22 -10.36 -5.38
CA ASN A 187 -1.31 -10.57 -3.93
C ASN A 187 -2.73 -10.97 -3.52
N HIS A 188 -3.76 -10.28 -4.04
CA HIS A 188 -5.16 -10.61 -3.76
C HIS A 188 -5.52 -12.02 -4.25
N LYS A 189 -5.16 -12.37 -5.48
CA LYS A 189 -5.40 -13.71 -6.04
C LYS A 189 -4.76 -14.80 -5.20
N PHE A 190 -3.50 -14.58 -4.80
CA PHE A 190 -2.78 -15.51 -3.94
C PHE A 190 -3.44 -15.63 -2.56
N LEU A 191 -3.70 -14.52 -1.86
CA LEU A 191 -4.34 -14.52 -0.54
C LEU A 191 -5.72 -15.18 -0.57
N ALA A 192 -6.51 -14.95 -1.62
CA ALA A 192 -7.80 -15.59 -1.82
C ALA A 192 -7.66 -17.11 -2.05
N SER A 193 -6.65 -17.54 -2.81
CA SER A 193 -6.39 -18.97 -3.06
C SER A 193 -6.07 -19.78 -1.79
N VAL A 194 -5.61 -19.11 -0.73
CA VAL A 194 -5.36 -19.70 0.59
C VAL A 194 -6.39 -19.29 1.66
N GLY A 195 -7.48 -18.63 1.25
CA GLY A 195 -8.59 -18.24 2.13
C GLY A 195 -8.26 -17.15 3.17
N MET A 196 -7.28 -16.29 2.87
CA MET A 196 -6.75 -15.23 3.76
C MET A 196 -7.14 -13.81 3.30
N ASP A 197 -8.14 -13.68 2.44
CA ASP A 197 -8.59 -12.43 1.81
C ASP A 197 -9.75 -11.72 2.53
N GLU A 198 -10.45 -12.40 3.44
CA GLU A 198 -11.68 -11.90 4.09
C GLU A 198 -11.49 -11.40 5.55
N LEU A 199 -10.25 -11.32 6.05
CA LEU A 199 -10.01 -10.81 7.42
C LEU A 199 -10.46 -9.34 7.54
N LYS A 200 -11.10 -8.97 8.65
CA LYS A 200 -11.60 -7.61 8.92
C LYS A 200 -10.91 -7.00 10.13
N ALA A 201 -10.77 -5.68 10.12
CA ALA A 201 -10.34 -4.94 11.29
C ALA A 201 -11.54 -4.78 12.23
N SER A 202 -11.28 -4.92 13.53
CA SER A 202 -12.25 -4.68 14.59
C SER A 202 -12.76 -3.24 14.60
#